data_AF-A0A947GU40-F1
#
_entry.id   AF-A0A947GU40-F1
#
_cell.length_a   1.000
_cell.length_b   1.000
_cell.length_c   1.000
_cell.angle_alpha   90.00
_cell.angle_beta   90.00
_cell.angle_gamma   90.00
#
_symmetry.space_group_name_H-M   'P 1'
#
loop_
_entity.id
_entity.type
_entity.pdbx_description
1 polymer ?
#
loop_
_entity_poly.entity_id
_entity_poly.type
_entity_poly.pdbx_seq_one_letter_code
_entity_poly.pdbx_strand_id
1 'polypeptide(L)' 'VPGAIIGGLIIGVGEKLSELYIGPMLGGGIEIWFAYVLALVFLLIRPQGLFGEKIIDRV' A
#
# COMPACT_ATOMS: atom_id res chain seq x y z
N VAL A 1 -0.93 -9.73 -12.28
CA VAL A 1 -1.73 -10.34 -11.17
C VAL A 1 -0.95 -10.58 -9.87
N PRO A 2 0.25 -11.21 -9.84
CA PRO A 2 0.96 -11.55 -8.59
C PRO A 2 1.24 -10.35 -7.67
N GLY A 3 1.52 -9.18 -8.28
CA GLY A 3 1.79 -7.94 -7.56
C GLY A 3 0.65 -7.39 -6.73
N ALA A 4 -0.59 -7.55 -7.20
CA ALA A 4 -1.76 -7.10 -6.47
C ALA A 4 -1.98 -7.95 -5.21
N ILE A 5 -1.71 -9.26 -5.28
CA ILE A 5 -1.84 -10.19 -4.16
C ILE A 5 -0.82 -9.84 -3.06
N ILE A 6 0.45 -9.65 -3.45
CA ILE A 6 1.51 -9.31 -2.51
C ILE A 6 1.30 -7.90 -1.93
N GLY A 7 0.88 -6.94 -2.76
CA GLY A 7 0.55 -5.58 -2.30
C GLY A 7 -0.60 -5.56 -1.30
N GLY A 8 -1.67 -6.30 -1.57
CA GLY A 8 -2.82 -6.43 -0.67
C GLY A 8 -2.44 -7.05 0.68
N LEU A 9 -1.58 -8.07 0.69
CA LEU A 9 -1.08 -8.68 1.92
C LEU A 9 -0.22 -7.71 2.75
N ILE A 10 0.67 -6.94 2.11
CA ILE A 10 1.50 -5.93 2.78
C ILE A 10 0.62 -4.83 3.40
N ILE A 11 -0.39 -4.36 2.64
CA ILE A 11 -1.32 -3.33 3.12
C ILE A 11 -2.12 -3.86 4.31
N GLY A 12 -2.73 -5.04 4.21
CA GLY A 12 -3.55 -5.60 5.28
C GLY A 12 -2.76 -5.86 6.57
N VAL A 13 -1.52 -6.35 6.46
CA VAL A 13 -0.64 -6.50 7.63
C VAL A 13 -0.24 -5.14 8.20
N GLY A 14 0.08 -4.17 7.34
CA GLY A 14 0.44 -2.81 7.74
C GLY A 14 -0.71 -2.06 8.42
N GLU A 15 -1.95 -2.23 7.97
CA GLU A 15 -3.15 -1.66 8.57
C GLU A 15 -3.30 -2.14 10.01
N LYS A 16 -3.28 -3.46 10.24
CA LYS A 16 -3.46 -4.03 11.59
C LYS A 16 -2.31 -3.72 12.53
N LEU A 17 -1.08 -3.67 12.03
CA LEU A 17 0.06 -3.21 12.83
C LEU A 17 -0.05 -1.72 13.17
N SER A 18 -0.46 -0.88 12.21
CA SER A 18 -0.58 0.56 12.44
C SER A 18 -1.73 0.88 13.38
N GLU A 19 -2.83 0.15 13.30
CA GLU A 19 -3.94 0.25 14.24
C GLU A 19 -3.49 -0.09 15.66
N LEU A 20 -2.69 -1.14 15.86
CA LEU A 20 -2.24 -1.58 17.18
C LEU A 20 -1.17 -0.66 17.79
N TYR A 21 -0.19 -0.23 16.99
CA TYR A 21 0.96 0.54 17.48
C TYR A 21 0.75 2.05 17.42
N ILE A 22 0.13 2.54 16.35
CA ILE A 22 0.00 3.98 16.07
C ILE A 22 -1.42 4.48 16.34
N GLY A 23 -2.43 3.60 16.26
CA GLY A 23 -3.82 3.91 16.58
C GLY A 23 -4.01 4.55 17.97
N PRO A 24 -3.44 3.99 19.06
CA PRO A 24 -3.55 4.58 20.39
C PRO A 24 -2.80 5.91 20.53
N MET A 25 -1.78 6.14 19.71
CA MET A 25 -0.88 7.29 19.81
C MET A 25 -1.40 8.51 19.03
N LEU A 26 -2.17 8.29 17.96
CA LEU A 26 -2.75 9.34 17.11
C LEU A 26 -4.26 9.58 17.35
N GLY A 27 -4.86 8.92 18.33
CA GLY A 27 -6.27 9.11 18.70
C GLY A 27 -7.27 8.28 17.88
N GLY A 28 -6.80 7.20 17.24
CA GLY A 28 -7.62 6.31 16.42
C GLY A 28 -7.80 6.79 14.97
N GLY A 29 -8.43 5.95 14.15
CA GLY A 29 -8.78 6.30 12.76
C GLY A 29 -7.64 6.19 11.74
N ILE A 30 -6.47 5.68 12.14
CA ILE A 30 -5.34 5.49 11.23
C ILE A 30 -5.63 4.45 10.14
N GLU A 31 -6.39 3.41 10.48
CA GLU A 31 -6.79 2.32 9.57
C GLU A 31 -7.45 2.84 8.29
N ILE A 32 -8.27 3.90 8.40
CA ILE A 32 -9.10 4.43 7.30
C ILE A 32 -8.27 5.00 6.15
N TRP A 33 -7.16 5.67 6.46
CA TRP A 33 -6.34 6.38 5.46
C TRP A 33 -4.94 5.81 5.28
N PHE A 34 -4.51 4.88 6.15
CA PHE A 34 -3.19 4.25 6.10
C PHE A 34 -2.95 3.53 4.78
N ALA A 35 -3.92 2.72 4.32
CA ALA A 35 -3.82 2.01 3.05
C ALA A 35 -3.61 2.96 1.86
N TYR A 36 -4.26 4.13 1.89
CA TYR A 36 -4.13 5.15 0.85
C TYR A 36 -2.74 5.79 0.85
N VAL A 37 -2.21 6.14 2.02
CA VAL A 37 -0.86 6.70 2.16
C VAL A 37 0.20 5.67 1.75
N LEU A 38 0.04 4.42 2.14
CA LEU A 38 0.96 3.35 1.76
C LEU A 38 0.92 3.10 0.25
N ALA A 39 -0.26 3.11 -0.38
CA ALA A 39 -0.39 3.02 -1.83
C ALA A 39 0.27 4.22 -2.55
N LEU A 40 0.11 5.45 -2.03
CA LEU A 40 0.78 6.63 -2.56
C LEU A 40 2.31 6.51 -2.49
N VAL A 41 2.86 6.12 -1.34
CA VAL A 41 4.31 5.87 -1.18
C VAL A 41 4.77 4.79 -2.16
N PHE A 42 3.96 3.75 -2.33
CA PHE A 42 4.26 2.67 -3.25
C PHE A 42 4.33 3.16 -4.70
N LEU A 43 3.36 3.96 -5.14
CA LEU A 43 3.35 4.58 -6.48
C LEU A 43 4.51 5.57 -6.66
N LEU A 44 4.90 6.27 -5.60
CA LEU A 44 6.00 7.24 -5.63
C LEU A 44 7.37 6.54 -5.80
N ILE A 45 7.55 5.36 -5.20
CA ILE A 45 8.78 4.55 -5.34
C ILE A 45 8.73 3.68 -6.61
N ARG A 46 7.55 3.18 -6.99
CA ARG A 46 7.32 2.33 -8.18
C ARG A 46 6.02 2.74 -8.89
N PRO A 47 6.06 3.69 -9.83
CA PRO A 47 4.87 4.21 -10.52
C PRO A 47 4.20 3.18 -11.44
N GLN A 48 4.86 2.06 -11.71
CA GLN A 48 4.39 0.96 -12.55
C GLN A 48 3.73 -0.18 -11.73
N GLY A 49 3.43 0.06 -10.44
CA GLY A 49 2.92 -0.95 -9.51
C GLY A 49 4.01 -1.91 -8.98
N LEU A 50 3.64 -2.88 -8.12
CA LEU A 50 4.60 -3.73 -7.40
C LEU A 50 5.61 -4.45 -8.31
N PHE A 51 5.21 -4.83 -9.51
CA PHE A 51 6.01 -5.64 -10.44
C PHE A 51 6.44 -4.92 -11.70
N GLY A 52 6.15 -3.62 -11.82
CA GLY A 52 6.57 -2.85 -12.98
C GLY A 52 6.20 -3.50 -14.30
N GLU A 53 4.90 -3.75 -14.51
CA GLU A 53 4.46 -4.26 -15.81
C GLU A 53 4.81 -3.19 -16.86
N LYS A 54 5.78 -3.53 -17.75
CA LYS A 54 6.20 -2.67 -18.85
C LYS A 54 4.94 -2.20 -19.57
N ILE A 55 4.76 -0.88 -19.67
CA ILE A 55 3.83 -0.31 -20.64
C ILE A 55 4.33 -0.84 -21.98
N ILE A 56 3.60 -1.82 -22.54
CA ILE A 56 3.89 -2.35 -23.86
C ILE A 56 3.47 -1.21 -24.79
N ASP A 57 4.43 -0.38 -25.15
CA ASP A 57 4.28 0.60 -26.22
C ASP A 57 4.08 -0.23 -27.49
N ARG A 58 2.83 -0.32 -27.94
CA ARG A 58 2.49 -1.04 -29.16
C ARG A 58 2.52 0.01 -30.26
N VAL A 59 3.62 0.03 -31.01
CA VAL A 59 3.70 0.69 -32.32
C VAL A 59 3.08 -0.19 -33.40
#